data_AF-A0A2X2BG11-F1
#
_entry.id   AF-A0A2X2BG11-F1
#
_cell.length_a   1.000
_cell.length_b   1.000
_cell.length_c   1.000
_cell.angle_alpha   90.00
_cell.angle_beta   90.00
_cell.angle_gamma   90.00
#
_symmetry.space_group_name_H-M   'P 1'
#
loop_
_entity.id
_entity.type
_entity.pdbx_description
1 polymer ?
#
loop_
_entity_poly.entity_id
_entity_poly.type
_entity_poly.pdbx_seq_one_letter_code
_entity_poly.pdbx_strand_id
1 'polypeptide(L)'
;MSKSNLIAFRLPAELQTLFNEAVSNSGSDKTAWIVSAIKEKLNRPDSNPDARILSLVERLESSVASLIAGKADIPPYTYNESTVVSVVNSVLSEGVTNGRIIAERINEAGYQTKAGKAWDKDIYSAWKRHKDITDKLVS
;
A
#
# COMPACT_ATOMS: atom_id res chain seq x y z
N MET A 1 -36.70 -14.11 25.29
CA MET A 1 -36.74 -12.64 25.33
C MET A 1 -35.47 -12.14 26.02
N SER A 2 -34.44 -11.72 25.29
CA SER A 2 -33.29 -11.06 25.92
C SER A 2 -33.76 -9.73 26.51
N LYS A 3 -33.63 -9.54 27.82
CA LYS A 3 -34.00 -8.28 28.45
C LYS A 3 -33.04 -7.18 27.98
N SER A 4 -33.53 -6.22 27.19
CA SER A 4 -32.79 -4.99 26.87
C SER A 4 -33.02 -3.97 27.98
N ASN A 5 -31.95 -3.36 28.48
CA ASN A 5 -32.04 -2.25 29.43
C ASN A 5 -32.01 -0.91 28.69
N LEU A 6 -32.94 -0.02 29.02
CA LEU A 6 -32.93 1.36 28.52
C LEU A 6 -31.92 2.17 29.35
N ILE A 7 -30.95 2.79 28.68
CA ILE A 7 -29.96 3.68 29.30
C ILE A 7 -30.05 5.04 28.62
N ALA A 8 -30.25 6.09 29.40
CA ALA A 8 -30.23 7.48 28.93
C ALA A 8 -28.91 8.14 29.32
N PHE A 9 -28.27 8.83 28.37
CA PHE A 9 -27.03 9.59 28.58
C PHE A 9 -27.19 11.02 28.05
N ARG A 10 -26.42 11.94 28.63
CA ARG A 10 -26.32 13.32 28.12
C ARG A 10 -25.03 13.45 27.31
N LEU A 11 -25.15 13.93 26.07
CA LEU A 11 -23.99 14.32 25.27
C LEU A 11 -23.68 15.81 25.49
N PRO A 12 -22.41 16.14 25.79
CA PRO A 12 -21.91 17.51 25.68
C PRO A 12 -22.22 18.09 24.28
N ALA A 13 -22.50 19.39 24.22
CA ALA A 13 -22.96 20.05 22.99
C ALA A 13 -21.95 19.91 21.85
N GLU A 14 -20.66 19.97 22.16
CA GLU A 14 -19.54 19.80 21.24
C GLU A 14 -19.47 18.40 20.59
N LEU A 15 -20.05 17.38 21.24
CA LEU A 15 -20.07 16.01 20.73
C LEU A 15 -21.35 15.69 19.96
N GLN A 16 -22.41 16.51 20.05
CA GLN A 16 -23.69 16.21 19.41
C GLN A 16 -23.58 16.19 17.89
N THR A 17 -22.94 17.19 17.30
CA THR A 17 -22.73 17.28 15.84
C THR A 17 -21.88 16.11 15.36
N LEU A 18 -20.73 15.89 16.00
CA LEU A 18 -19.80 14.79 15.67
C LEU A 18 -20.47 13.42 15.77
N PHE A 19 -21.28 13.20 16.81
CA PHE A 19 -22.02 11.96 16.99
C PHE A 19 -23.05 11.74 15.86
N ASN A 20 -23.87 12.74 15.55
CA ASN A 20 -24.88 12.59 14.49
C ASN A 20 -24.25 12.40 13.11
N GLU A 21 -23.12 13.07 12.82
CA GLU A 21 -22.35 12.87 11.59
C GLU A 21 -21.75 11.46 11.53
N ALA A 22 -21.12 10.98 12.61
CA ALA A 22 -20.54 9.64 12.65
C ALA A 22 -21.58 8.52 12.48
N VAL A 23 -22.77 8.68 13.07
CA VAL A 23 -23.89 7.74 12.88
C VAL A 23 -24.43 7.80 11.45
N SER A 24 -24.51 9.00 10.86
CA SER A 24 -24.96 9.13 9.46
C SER A 24 -23.98 8.47 8.48
N ASN A 25 -22.68 8.66 8.72
CA ASN A 25 -21.62 8.10 7.88
C ASN A 25 -21.48 6.58 8.01
N SER A 26 -21.91 5.98 9.13
CA SER A 26 -21.87 4.52 9.30
C SER A 26 -23.04 3.80 8.64
N GLY A 27 -24.09 4.52 8.21
CA GLY A 27 -25.30 3.93 7.64
C GLY A 27 -26.13 3.08 8.62
N SER A 28 -25.89 3.22 9.93
CA SER A 28 -26.56 2.44 10.98
C SER A 28 -27.42 3.33 11.88
N ASP A 29 -28.40 2.76 12.58
CA ASP A 29 -29.17 3.52 13.56
C ASP A 29 -28.33 3.84 14.81
N LYS A 30 -28.76 4.85 15.57
CA LYS A 30 -28.06 5.32 16.78
C LYS A 30 -27.85 4.22 17.81
N THR A 31 -28.79 3.30 17.96
CA THR A 31 -28.69 2.21 18.93
C THR A 31 -27.64 1.20 18.48
N ALA A 32 -27.71 0.77 17.22
CA ALA A 32 -26.72 -0.14 16.63
C ALA A 32 -25.30 0.44 16.70
N TRP A 33 -25.14 1.73 16.38
CA TRP A 33 -23.86 2.42 16.45
C TRP A 33 -23.27 2.44 17.87
N ILE A 34 -24.08 2.79 18.87
CA ILE A 34 -23.65 2.83 20.28
C ILE A 34 -23.34 1.42 20.80
N VAL A 35 -24.16 0.43 20.46
CA VAL A 35 -23.92 -0.97 20.86
C VAL A 35 -22.59 -1.47 20.30
N SER A 36 -22.27 -1.14 19.06
CA SER A 36 -20.97 -1.46 18.45
C SER A 36 -19.81 -0.77 19.18
N ALA A 37 -19.95 0.51 19.53
CA ALA A 37 -18.93 1.23 20.30
C ALA A 37 -18.73 0.64 21.71
N ILE A 38 -19.80 0.22 22.38
CA ILE A 38 -19.73 -0.46 23.69
C ILE A 38 -19.03 -1.82 23.55
N LYS A 39 -19.42 -2.61 22.54
CA LYS A 39 -18.79 -3.89 22.21
C LYS A 39 -17.28 -3.73 21.99
N GLU A 40 -16.88 -2.72 21.23
CA GLU A 40 -15.48 -2.39 20.99
C GLU A 40 -14.75 -2.03 22.30
N LYS A 41 -15.30 -1.12 23.12
CA LYS A 41 -14.69 -0.71 24.39
C LYS A 41 -14.59 -1.83 25.42
N LEU A 42 -15.49 -2.80 25.39
CA LEU A 42 -15.46 -3.98 26.26
C LEU A 42 -14.58 -5.12 25.70
N ASN A 43 -13.87 -4.90 24.60
CA ASN A 43 -13.11 -5.92 23.87
C ASN A 43 -13.97 -7.16 23.53
N ARG A 44 -15.26 -6.93 23.24
CA ARG A 44 -16.24 -7.92 22.80
C ARG A 44 -16.79 -7.52 21.43
N PRO A 45 -15.95 -7.48 20.37
CA PRO A 45 -16.41 -7.21 19.02
C PRO A 45 -17.44 -8.26 18.59
N ASP A 46 -18.17 -7.95 17.51
CA ASP A 46 -19.37 -8.68 17.11
C ASP A 46 -19.22 -10.21 17.20
N SER A 47 -20.21 -10.88 17.77
CA SER A 47 -20.15 -12.32 18.01
C SER A 47 -20.14 -13.14 16.72
N ASN A 48 -20.37 -12.49 15.58
CA ASN A 48 -20.27 -13.10 14.26
C ASN A 48 -18.80 -13.07 13.78
N PRO A 49 -18.10 -14.23 13.77
CA PRO A 49 -16.72 -14.30 13.31
C PRO A 49 -16.55 -13.87 11.85
N ASP A 50 -17.56 -14.05 10.99
CA ASP A 50 -17.48 -13.72 9.57
C ASP A 50 -17.43 -12.20 9.34
N ALA A 51 -18.26 -11.45 10.08
CA ALA A 51 -18.24 -9.98 10.05
C ALA A 51 -16.92 -9.41 10.59
N ARG A 52 -16.32 -10.08 11.59
CA ARG A 52 -15.00 -9.72 12.12
C ARG A 52 -13.89 -9.96 11.09
N ILE A 53 -13.92 -11.09 10.39
CA ILE A 53 -12.96 -11.39 9.33
C ILE A 53 -13.11 -10.38 8.18
N LEU A 54 -14.34 -10.07 7.75
CA LEU A 54 -14.58 -9.12 6.67
C LEU A 54 -14.01 -7.73 6.98
N SER A 55 -14.29 -7.17 8.17
CA SER A 55 -13.76 -5.86 8.57
C SER A 55 -12.23 -5.84 8.73
N LEU A 56 -11.62 -6.98 9.09
CA LEU A 56 -10.17 -7.14 9.12
C LEU A 56 -9.58 -7.14 7.70
N VAL A 57 -10.23 -7.85 6.77
CA VAL A 57 -9.83 -7.91 5.37
C VAL A 57 -9.91 -6.53 4.73
N GLU A 58 -11.02 -5.80 4.90
CA GLU A 58 -11.18 -4.44 4.36
C GLU A 58 -10.09 -3.47 4.86
N ARG A 59 -9.75 -3.54 6.16
CA ARG A 59 -8.68 -2.72 6.74
C ARG A 59 -7.30 -3.11 6.22
N LEU A 60 -7.07 -4.41 6.01
CA LEU A 60 -5.83 -4.91 5.42
C LEU A 60 -5.71 -4.46 3.97
N GLU A 61 -6.77 -4.58 3.18
CA GLU A 61 -6.82 -4.15 1.78
C GLU A 61 -6.57 -2.64 1.66
N SER A 62 -7.20 -1.82 2.52
CA SER A 62 -6.95 -0.38 2.56
C SER A 62 -5.50 -0.04 2.96
N SER A 63 -4.93 -0.77 3.93
CA SER A 63 -3.53 -0.59 4.34
C SER A 63 -2.55 -1.00 3.24
N VAL A 64 -2.86 -2.09 2.51
CA VAL A 64 -2.08 -2.56 1.36
C VAL A 64 -2.18 -1.58 0.20
N ALA A 65 -3.37 -1.05 -0.11
CA ALA A 65 -3.57 -0.03 -1.13
C ALA A 65 -2.77 1.25 -0.80
N SER A 66 -2.75 1.66 0.47
CA SER A 66 -1.93 2.79 0.96
C SER A 66 -0.42 2.51 0.84
N LEU A 67 0.03 1.28 1.14
CA LEU A 67 1.42 0.85 0.97
C LEU A 67 1.85 0.80 -0.50
N ILE A 68 0.97 0.34 -1.40
CA ILE A 68 1.20 0.32 -2.85
C ILE A 68 1.24 1.74 -3.39
N ALA A 69 0.32 2.61 -2.97
CA ALA A 69 0.32 4.02 -3.34
C ALA A 69 1.58 4.76 -2.83
N GLY A 70 2.07 4.42 -1.62
CA GLY A 70 3.30 4.98 -1.05
C GLY A 70 4.60 4.41 -1.65
N LYS A 71 4.54 3.28 -2.35
CA LYS A 71 5.65 2.64 -3.08
C LYS A 71 5.51 2.72 -4.60
N ALA A 72 4.61 3.55 -5.13
CA ALA A 72 4.30 3.59 -6.57
C ALA A 72 5.53 3.80 -7.47
N ASP A 73 6.59 4.44 -6.95
CA ASP A 73 7.86 4.63 -7.68
C ASP A 73 8.84 3.45 -7.58
N ILE A 74 8.68 2.51 -6.65
CA ILE A 74 9.64 1.40 -6.45
C ILE A 74 9.13 0.15 -7.17
N PRO A 75 9.89 -0.38 -8.16
CA PRO A 75 9.47 -1.57 -8.87
C PRO A 75 9.33 -2.80 -7.94
N PRO A 76 8.39 -3.72 -8.21
CA PRO A 76 7.98 -4.77 -7.28
C PRO A 76 9.01 -5.90 -7.09
N TYR A 77 9.86 -6.15 -8.07
CA TYR A 77 10.85 -7.23 -8.03
C TYR A 77 12.18 -6.74 -7.44
N THR A 78 12.80 -7.54 -6.58
CA THR A 78 14.16 -7.31 -6.05
C THR A 78 15.21 -7.33 -7.16
N TYR A 79 16.37 -6.72 -6.89
CA TYR A 79 17.47 -6.67 -7.85
C TYR A 79 17.86 -8.08 -8.34
N ASN A 80 17.81 -8.29 -9.65
CA ASN A 80 18.31 -9.46 -10.33
C ASN A 80 19.26 -9.03 -11.45
N GLU A 81 20.56 -9.23 -11.25
CA GLU A 81 21.58 -8.73 -12.17
C GLU A 81 21.43 -9.26 -13.59
N SER A 82 21.21 -10.57 -13.75
CA SER A 82 21.07 -11.20 -15.07
C SER A 82 19.90 -10.59 -15.85
N THR A 83 18.78 -10.35 -15.17
CA THR A 83 17.59 -9.78 -15.80
C THR A 83 17.78 -8.31 -16.12
N VAL A 84 18.35 -7.53 -15.19
CA VAL A 84 18.67 -6.10 -15.41
C VAL A 84 19.64 -5.95 -16.58
N VAL A 85 20.71 -6.76 -16.65
CA VAL A 85 21.66 -6.78 -17.78
C VAL A 85 20.96 -7.14 -19.09
N SER A 86 20.06 -8.13 -19.09
CA SER A 86 19.29 -8.53 -20.27
C SER A 86 18.41 -7.38 -20.79
N VAL A 87 17.69 -6.69 -19.91
CA VAL A 87 16.88 -5.51 -20.26
C VAL A 87 17.76 -4.41 -20.85
N VAL A 88 18.90 -4.10 -20.22
CA VAL A 88 19.82 -3.07 -20.72
C VAL A 88 20.37 -3.44 -22.10
N ASN A 89 20.80 -4.69 -22.31
CA ASN A 89 21.30 -5.16 -23.60
C ASN A 89 20.22 -5.12 -24.69
N SER A 90 18.96 -5.44 -24.37
CA SER A 90 17.83 -5.28 -25.29
C SER A 90 17.71 -3.83 -25.75
N VAL A 91 17.68 -2.88 -24.80
CA VAL A 91 17.53 -1.45 -25.10
C VAL A 91 18.73 -0.89 -25.87
N LEU A 92 19.95 -1.36 -25.56
CA LEU A 92 21.15 -0.97 -26.30
C LEU A 92 21.13 -1.50 -27.74
N SER A 93 20.61 -2.71 -27.97
CA SER A 93 20.47 -3.27 -29.34
C SER A 93 19.44 -2.53 -30.20
N GLU A 94 18.50 -1.82 -29.58
CA GLU A 94 17.60 -0.86 -30.23
C GLU A 94 18.29 0.48 -30.58
N GLY A 95 19.57 0.66 -30.21
CA GLY A 95 20.34 1.90 -30.42
C GLY A 95 20.09 2.99 -29.36
N VAL A 96 19.35 2.68 -28.29
CA VAL A 96 19.03 3.64 -27.23
C VAL A 96 20.12 3.64 -26.17
N THR A 97 20.91 4.72 -26.12
CA THR A 97 22.02 4.89 -25.15
C THR A 97 21.70 5.89 -24.03
N ASN A 98 20.53 6.52 -24.06
CA ASN A 98 20.13 7.51 -23.06
C ASN A 98 19.84 6.83 -21.72
N GLY A 99 20.68 7.09 -20.71
CA GLY A 99 20.58 6.48 -19.39
C GLY A 99 19.26 6.74 -18.65
N ARG A 100 18.53 7.81 -18.97
CA ARG A 100 17.19 8.04 -18.40
C ARG A 100 16.18 7.04 -18.97
N ILE A 101 16.17 6.85 -20.29
CA ILE A 101 15.25 5.92 -20.96
C ILE A 101 15.58 4.49 -20.53
N ILE A 102 16.87 4.14 -20.40
CA ILE A 102 17.28 2.82 -19.92
C ILE A 102 16.80 2.59 -18.47
N ALA A 103 16.93 3.57 -17.58
CA ALA A 103 16.42 3.47 -16.21
C ALA A 103 14.89 3.27 -16.18
N GLU A 104 14.14 4.01 -17.01
CA GLU A 104 12.70 3.86 -17.17
C GLU A 104 12.34 2.44 -17.64
N ARG A 105 13.07 1.88 -18.62
CA ARG A 105 12.86 0.49 -19.09
C ARG A 105 13.13 -0.56 -18.02
N ILE A 106 14.11 -0.36 -17.14
CA ILE A 106 14.35 -1.28 -16.02
C ILE A 106 13.21 -1.20 -14.99
N ASN A 107 12.68 0.00 -14.73
CA ASN A 107 11.52 0.18 -13.86
C ASN A 107 10.25 -0.44 -14.46
N GLU A 108 10.01 -0.28 -15.76
CA GLU A 108 8.91 -0.92 -16.51
C GLU A 108 9.01 -2.46 -16.46
N ALA A 109 10.22 -3.00 -16.52
CA ALA A 109 10.48 -4.44 -16.32
C ALA A 109 10.24 -4.89 -14.87
N GLY A 110 10.00 -3.96 -13.95
CA GLY A 110 9.59 -4.25 -12.57
C GLY A 110 10.75 -4.47 -11.60
N TYR A 111 12.00 -4.20 -11.95
CA TYR A 111 13.16 -4.49 -11.10
C TYR A 111 13.70 -3.27 -10.36
N GLN A 112 13.76 -3.36 -9.02
CA GLN A 112 14.37 -2.32 -8.19
C GLN A 112 15.90 -2.46 -8.13
N THR A 113 16.57 -1.40 -7.67
CA THR A 113 18.02 -1.35 -7.44
C THR A 113 18.43 -2.22 -6.24
N LYS A 114 19.73 -2.50 -6.07
CA LYS A 114 20.25 -3.22 -4.88
C LYS A 114 19.86 -2.53 -3.55
N ALA A 115 19.64 -1.22 -3.57
CA ALA A 115 19.25 -0.42 -2.41
C ALA A 115 17.72 -0.37 -2.18
N GLY A 116 16.93 -1.11 -2.96
CA GLY A 116 15.47 -1.14 -2.83
C GLY A 116 14.78 0.14 -3.33
N LYS A 117 15.38 0.82 -4.30
CA LYS A 117 14.85 2.06 -4.92
C LYS A 117 14.54 1.86 -6.40
N ALA A 118 13.72 2.73 -6.96
CA ALA A 118 13.59 2.93 -8.41
C ALA A 118 14.93 3.23 -9.07
N TRP A 119 15.04 2.92 -10.35
CA TRP A 119 16.15 3.38 -11.18
C TRP A 119 15.91 4.80 -11.65
N ASP A 120 16.94 5.64 -11.53
CA ASP A 120 17.04 6.92 -12.23
C ASP A 120 18.32 6.95 -13.07
N LYS A 121 18.51 8.03 -13.83
CA LYS A 121 19.67 8.20 -14.71
C LYS A 121 21.00 8.09 -13.95
N ASP A 122 21.07 8.61 -12.73
CA ASP A 122 22.31 8.68 -11.95
C ASP A 122 22.63 7.33 -11.32
N ILE A 123 21.61 6.61 -10.83
CA ILE A 123 21.75 5.25 -10.33
C ILE A 123 22.16 4.30 -11.46
N TYR A 124 21.54 4.39 -12.64
CA TYR A 124 21.95 3.63 -13.82
C TYR A 124 23.40 3.94 -14.21
N SER A 125 23.76 5.22 -14.26
CA SER A 125 25.11 5.66 -14.64
C SER A 125 26.18 5.16 -13.66
N ALA A 126 25.89 5.17 -12.36
CA ALA A 126 26.77 4.61 -11.34
C ALA A 126 26.89 3.09 -11.48
N TRP A 127 25.76 2.39 -11.63
CA TRP A 127 25.72 0.94 -11.80
C TRP A 127 26.51 0.47 -13.02
N LYS A 128 26.36 1.14 -14.17
CA LYS A 128 27.07 0.82 -15.42
C LYS A 128 28.60 0.89 -15.29
N ARG A 129 29.13 1.81 -14.47
CA ARG A 129 30.59 2.02 -14.30
C ARG A 129 31.29 0.90 -13.52
N HIS A 130 30.54 0.02 -12.86
CA HIS A 130 31.14 -1.14 -12.22
C HIS A 130 31.76 -2.06 -13.27
N LYS A 131 33.03 -2.43 -13.08
CA LYS A 131 33.81 -3.17 -14.09
C LYS A 131 33.15 -4.48 -14.50
N ASP A 132 32.60 -5.22 -13.53
CA ASP A 132 31.88 -6.46 -13.73
C ASP A 132 30.55 -6.29 -14.49
N ILE A 133 29.97 -5.10 -14.47
CA ILE A 133 28.77 -4.76 -15.26
C ILE A 133 29.17 -4.30 -16.66
N THR A 134 30.20 -3.46 -16.77
CA THR A 134 30.73 -2.98 -18.05
C THR A 134 31.08 -4.16 -18.97
N ASP A 135 31.72 -5.21 -18.44
CA ASP A 135 32.12 -6.40 -19.21
C ASP A 135 30.92 -7.27 -19.66
N LYS A 136 29.74 -7.08 -19.06
CA LYS A 136 28.50 -7.84 -19.37
C LYS A 136 27.54 -7.10 -20.30
N LEU A 137 27.74 -5.80 -20.48
CA LEU A 137 26.97 -5.00 -21.43
C LEU A 137 27.60 -5.12 -22.81
N VAL A 138 26.79 -5.44 -23.82
CA VAL A 138 27.27 -5.61 -25.19
C VAL A 138 27.86 -4.28 -25.68
N SER A 139 29.06 -4.32 -26.27
CA SER A 139 29.66 -3.19 -26.99
C SER A 139 28.99 -2.96 -28.33
#